data_AF-A0AAX2KT94-F1
#
_entry.id   AF-A0AAX2KT94-F1
#
_cell.length_a   1.000
_cell.length_b   1.000
_cell.length_c   1.000
_cell.angle_alpha   90.00
_cell.angle_beta   90.00
_cell.angle_gamma   90.00
#
_symmetry.space_group_name_H-M   'P 1'
#
loop_
_entity.id
_entity.type
_entity.pdbx_description
1 polymer ?
#
loop_
_entity_poly.entity_id
_entity_poly.type
_entity_poly.pdbx_seq_one_letter_code
_entity_poly.pdbx_strand_id
1 'polypeptide(L)'
;MLSIILKPVALDKSFTRTQEYTADRAGLYYAEEGALSMIYLFSGKYMGSRVDLEEYFHSIDLHDDTIWLKLSNFLSDHPVGFRRMQTLKKAKDTGNWDVHGKFF
;
A
#
# COMPACT_ATOMS: atom_id res chain seq x y z
N MET A 1 -6.16 7.60 -19.92
CA MET A 1 -7.12 7.15 -20.95
C MET A 1 -8.03 6.02 -20.44
N LEU A 2 -7.48 4.91 -19.93
CA LEU A 2 -8.29 3.77 -19.42
C LEU A 2 -9.19 4.12 -18.22
N SER A 3 -8.69 4.89 -17.25
CA SER A 3 -9.47 5.35 -16.08
C SER A 3 -10.77 6.09 -16.47
N ILE A 4 -10.76 6.88 -17.55
CA ILE A 4 -11.95 7.62 -18.03
C ILE A 4 -13.05 6.65 -18.50
N ILE A 5 -12.66 5.53 -19.11
CA ILE A 5 -13.58 4.49 -19.61
C ILE A 5 -14.15 3.67 -18.45
N LEU A 6 -13.40 3.52 -17.35
CA LEU A 6 -13.79 2.70 -16.18
C LEU A 6 -14.62 3.46 -15.14
N LYS A 7 -14.61 4.79 -15.18
CA LYS A 7 -15.40 5.65 -14.27
C LYS A 7 -16.91 5.33 -14.27
N PRO A 8 -17.59 5.15 -15.42
CA PRO A 8 -19.03 4.85 -15.45
C PRO A 8 -19.42 3.58 -14.70
N VAL A 9 -18.49 2.63 -14.54
CA VAL A 9 -18.70 1.37 -13.80
C VAL A 9 -17.99 1.34 -12.44
N ALA A 10 -17.52 2.50 -11.96
CA ALA A 10 -16.82 2.67 -10.68
C ALA A 10 -15.59 1.75 -10.48
N LEU A 11 -14.93 1.36 -11.58
CA LEU A 11 -13.71 0.52 -11.54
C LEU A 11 -12.42 1.33 -11.68
N ASP A 12 -12.50 2.63 -11.96
CA ASP A 12 -11.35 3.49 -12.15
C ASP A 12 -10.45 3.54 -10.91
N LYS A 13 -11.03 3.63 -9.70
CA LYS A 13 -10.28 3.59 -8.44
C LYS A 13 -9.55 2.25 -8.25
N SER A 14 -10.23 1.14 -8.55
CA SER A 14 -9.64 -0.20 -8.49
C SER A 14 -8.48 -0.35 -9.47
N PHE A 15 -8.62 0.17 -10.68
CA PHE A 15 -7.55 0.18 -11.67
C PHE A 15 -6.33 0.98 -11.21
N THR A 16 -6.54 2.20 -10.67
CA THR A 16 -5.46 3.01 -10.08
C THR A 16 -4.75 2.24 -8.97
N ARG A 17 -5.48 1.56 -8.07
CA ARG A 17 -4.86 0.72 -7.02
C ARG A 17 -3.96 -0.37 -7.60
N THR A 18 -4.36 -1.03 -8.69
CA THR A 18 -3.52 -2.04 -9.37
C THR A 18 -2.25 -1.42 -9.96
N GLN A 19 -2.35 -0.21 -10.51
CA GLN A 19 -1.19 0.51 -11.03
C GLN A 19 -0.19 0.83 -9.92
N GLU A 20 -0.67 1.29 -8.76
CA GLU A 20 0.18 1.54 -7.58
C GLU A 20 0.91 0.28 -7.11
N TYR A 21 0.22 -0.85 -6.96
CA TYR A 21 0.87 -2.12 -6.58
C TYR A 21 1.85 -2.62 -7.64
N THR A 22 1.61 -2.33 -8.92
CA THR A 22 2.55 -2.67 -9.99
C THR A 22 3.80 -1.79 -9.93
N ALA A 23 3.63 -0.50 -9.65
CA ALA A 23 4.73 0.43 -9.43
C ALA A 23 5.56 0.04 -8.19
N ASP A 24 4.90 -0.37 -7.10
CA ASP A 24 5.56 -0.86 -5.88
C ASP A 24 6.44 -2.08 -6.17
N ARG A 25 5.93 -3.08 -6.89
CA ARG A 25 6.71 -4.26 -7.29
C ARG A 25 7.90 -3.90 -8.18
N ALA A 26 7.70 -3.01 -9.16
CA ALA A 26 8.78 -2.55 -10.02
C ALA A 26 9.85 -1.80 -9.19
N GLY A 27 9.44 -0.96 -8.24
CA GLY A 27 10.35 -0.28 -7.33
C GLY A 27 11.17 -1.26 -6.47
N LEU A 28 10.50 -2.27 -5.89
CA LEU A 28 11.15 -3.33 -5.11
C LEU A 28 12.17 -4.12 -5.91
N TYR A 29 11.87 -4.43 -7.17
CA TYR A 29 12.79 -5.15 -8.05
C TYR A 29 14.13 -4.42 -8.23
N TYR A 30 14.11 -3.08 -8.29
CA TYR A 30 15.33 -2.28 -8.46
C TYR A 30 15.97 -1.80 -7.15
N ALA A 31 15.19 -1.68 -6.07
CA ALA A 31 15.62 -1.05 -4.82
C ALA A 31 15.00 -1.73 -3.59
N GLU A 32 15.28 -3.02 -3.41
CA GLU A 32 14.73 -3.83 -2.32
C GLU A 32 15.06 -3.28 -0.92
N GLU A 33 16.27 -2.74 -0.70
CA GLU A 33 16.66 -2.13 0.58
C GLU A 33 15.74 -0.96 0.99
N GLY A 34 15.16 -0.28 0.00
CA GLY A 34 14.24 0.83 0.19
C GLY A 34 12.78 0.44 0.41
N ALA A 35 12.47 -0.87 0.50
CA ALA A 35 11.09 -1.39 0.57
C ALA A 35 10.20 -0.67 1.60
N LEU A 36 10.76 -0.34 2.76
CA LEU A 36 9.99 0.29 3.86
C LEU A 36 10.18 1.80 3.93
N SER A 37 11.00 2.40 3.06
CA SER A 37 11.28 3.84 3.07
C SER A 37 10.07 4.70 2.68
N MET A 38 9.01 4.10 2.14
CA MET A 38 7.73 4.77 1.92
C MET A 38 7.12 5.31 3.23
N ILE A 39 7.50 4.78 4.40
CA ILE A 39 7.08 5.32 5.69
C ILE A 39 7.47 6.80 5.88
N TYR A 40 8.59 7.25 5.30
CA TYR A 40 9.04 8.64 5.36
C TYR A 40 8.09 9.57 4.60
N LEU A 41 7.43 9.06 3.56
CA LEU A 41 6.41 9.82 2.82
C LEU A 41 5.11 9.90 3.62
N PHE A 42 4.73 8.83 4.33
CA PHE A 42 3.47 8.79 5.08
C PHE A 42 3.52 9.51 6.43
N SER A 43 4.65 9.43 7.12
CA SER A 43 4.85 10.11 8.41
C SER A 43 5.29 11.57 8.26
N GLY A 44 5.80 11.94 7.08
CA GLY A 44 6.35 13.25 6.80
C GLY A 44 7.88 13.31 6.98
N LYS A 45 8.49 14.28 6.27
CA LYS A 45 9.94 14.41 6.06
C LYS A 45 10.81 14.28 7.33
N TYR A 46 10.32 14.73 8.48
CA TYR A 46 11.08 14.78 9.73
C TYR A 46 10.66 13.70 10.74
N MET A 47 9.63 12.92 10.43
CA MET A 47 9.06 11.94 11.37
C MET A 47 9.42 10.50 11.00
N GLY A 48 9.79 10.22 9.75
CA GLY A 48 10.04 8.84 9.31
C GLY A 48 11.12 8.12 10.12
N SER A 49 12.18 8.80 10.55
CA SER A 49 13.22 8.21 11.40
C SER A 49 12.80 8.01 12.86
N ARG A 50 11.63 8.56 13.24
CA ARG A 50 11.03 8.44 14.58
C ARG A 50 9.89 7.42 14.60
N VAL A 51 9.50 6.89 13.44
CA VAL A 51 8.45 5.87 13.37
C VAL A 51 9.04 4.55 13.82
N ASP A 52 8.45 4.00 14.87
CA ASP A 52 8.63 2.59 15.21
C ASP A 52 7.87 1.74 14.18
N LEU A 53 8.63 1.09 13.31
CA LEU A 53 8.05 0.25 12.26
C LEU A 53 7.38 -1.01 12.84
N GLU A 54 7.87 -1.53 13.96
CA GLU A 54 7.30 -2.71 14.59
C GLU A 54 5.92 -2.39 15.15
N GLU A 55 5.81 -1.32 15.94
CA GLU A 55 4.52 -0.85 16.48
C GLU A 55 3.56 -0.42 15.35
N TYR A 56 4.08 0.22 14.30
CA TYR A 56 3.28 0.56 13.12
C TYR A 56 2.62 -0.68 12.51
N PHE A 57 3.38 -1.75 12.25
CA PHE A 57 2.81 -2.98 11.70
C PHE A 57 1.93 -3.72 12.71
N HIS A 58 2.28 -3.70 13.99
CA HIS A 58 1.45 -4.27 15.06
C HIS A 58 0.07 -3.60 15.11
N SER A 59 0.02 -2.27 15.02
CA SER A 59 -1.23 -1.51 14.98
C SER A 59 -2.09 -1.84 13.75
N ILE A 60 -1.45 -2.14 12.62
CA ILE A 60 -2.15 -2.61 11.42
C ILE A 60 -2.75 -3.98 11.71
N ASP A 61 -1.97 -4.95 12.19
CA ASP A 61 -2.45 -6.32 12.44
C ASP A 61 -3.60 -6.36 13.46
N LEU A 62 -3.62 -5.47 14.45
CA LEU A 62 -4.71 -5.33 15.42
C LEU A 62 -6.02 -4.80 14.80
N HIS A 63 -5.96 -4.14 13.64
CA HIS A 63 -7.08 -3.44 13.03
C HIS A 63 -7.37 -3.86 11.57
N ASP A 64 -6.53 -4.73 10.99
CA ASP A 64 -6.58 -5.26 9.62
C ASP A 64 -7.68 -6.30 9.47
N ASP A 65 -8.93 -5.88 9.61
CA ASP A 65 -10.11 -6.47 8.95
C ASP A 65 -11.44 -5.82 9.38
N THR A 66 -11.38 -4.67 10.05
CA THR A 66 -12.60 -3.99 10.49
C THR A 66 -13.45 -3.53 9.29
N ILE A 67 -14.78 -3.63 9.42
CA ILE A 67 -15.72 -3.19 8.38
C ILE A 67 -15.51 -1.71 8.00
N TRP A 68 -15.05 -0.90 8.95
CA TRP A 68 -14.70 0.51 8.77
C TRP A 68 -13.46 0.70 7.89
N LEU A 69 -12.43 -0.16 8.03
CA LEU A 69 -11.25 -0.14 7.18
C LEU A 69 -11.60 -0.52 5.72
N LYS A 70 -12.50 -1.50 5.54
CA LYS A 70 -13.00 -1.91 4.21
C LYS A 70 -13.79 -0.79 3.54
N LEU A 71 -14.66 -0.13 4.30
CA LEU A 71 -15.43 1.02 3.82
C LEU A 71 -14.53 2.23 3.50
N SER A 72 -13.56 2.54 4.34
CA SER A 72 -12.57 3.61 4.11
C SER A 72 -11.72 3.35 2.85
N ASN A 73 -11.28 2.10 2.66
CA ASN A 73 -10.57 1.68 1.43
C ASN A 73 -11.45 1.77 0.18
N PHE A 74 -12.74 1.42 0.29
CA PHE A 74 -13.68 1.50 -0.84
C PHE A 74 -13.91 2.95 -1.29
N LEU A 75 -14.03 3.87 -0.34
CA LEU A 75 -14.30 5.28 -0.62
C LEU A 75 -13.05 6.07 -1.06
N SER A 76 -11.85 5.66 -0.63
CA SER A 76 -10.59 6.35 -0.96
C SER A 76 -10.17 6.19 -2.43
N ASP A 77 -9.69 7.29 -3.03
CA ASP A 77 -9.20 7.34 -4.43
C ASP A 77 -7.82 6.68 -4.61
N HIS A 78 -7.05 6.51 -3.53
CA HIS A 78 -5.77 5.78 -3.48
C HIS A 78 -5.85 4.60 -2.50
N PRO A 79 -5.07 3.52 -2.69
CA PRO A 79 -4.98 2.45 -1.70
C PRO A 79 -4.50 3.06 -0.38
N VAL A 80 -5.16 2.72 0.73
CA VAL A 80 -4.75 3.18 2.05
C VAL A 80 -3.31 2.75 2.30
N GLY A 81 -2.44 3.70 2.65
CA GLY A 81 -0.98 3.51 2.71
C GLY A 81 -0.55 2.29 3.53
N PHE A 82 -1.32 1.93 4.57
CA PHE A 82 -1.12 0.73 5.38
C PHE A 82 -1.08 -0.57 4.55
N ARG A 83 -1.96 -0.74 3.56
CA ARG A 83 -2.01 -1.95 2.71
C ARG A 83 -0.83 -2.08 1.76
N ARG A 84 -0.38 -0.95 1.21
CA ARG A 84 0.84 -0.92 0.41
C ARG A 84 2.04 -1.28 1.28
N MET A 85 2.15 -0.69 2.47
CA MET A 85 3.22 -0.99 3.42
C MET A 85 3.23 -2.46 3.86
N GLN A 86 2.08 -3.09 4.10
CA GLN A 86 2.00 -4.53 4.38
C GLN A 86 2.51 -5.37 3.20
N THR A 87 2.16 -4.99 1.98
CA THR A 87 2.62 -5.68 0.76
C THR A 87 4.13 -5.56 0.61
N LEU A 88 4.70 -4.36 0.82
CA LEU A 88 6.15 -4.12 0.79
C LEU A 88 6.88 -4.86 1.91
N LYS A 89 6.32 -4.91 3.12
CA LYS A 89 6.86 -5.71 4.24
C LYS A 89 6.91 -7.18 3.86
N LYS A 90 5.82 -7.73 3.30
CA LYS A 90 5.78 -9.12 2.83
C LYS A 90 6.83 -9.38 1.75
N ALA A 91 7.05 -8.45 0.83
CA ALA A 91 8.09 -8.61 -0.20
C ALA A 91 9.47 -8.72 0.43
N LYS A 92 9.78 -7.80 1.35
CA LYS A 92 11.05 -7.77 2.09
C LYS A 92 11.26 -9.03 2.93
N ASP A 93 10.24 -9.46 3.66
CA ASP A 93 10.32 -10.64 4.54
C ASP A 93 10.48 -11.95 3.75
N THR A 94 9.99 -12.00 2.52
CA THR A 94 10.07 -13.19 1.66
C THR A 94 11.24 -13.15 0.67
N GLY A 95 11.93 -12.00 0.54
CA GLY A 95 12.94 -11.77 -0.50
C GLY A 95 12.39 -11.89 -1.92
N ASN A 96 11.08 -11.66 -2.10
CA ASN A 96 10.40 -11.81 -3.38
C ASN A 96 9.56 -10.57 -3.70
N TRP A 97 9.79 -9.98 -4.87
CA TRP A 97 9.06 -8.82 -5.36
C TRP A 97 7.68 -9.19 -5.97
N ASP A 98 7.41 -10.47 -6.23
CA ASP A 98 6.12 -10.92 -6.76
C ASP A 98 5.04 -11.06 -5.67
N VAL A 99 4.73 -9.92 -5.04
CA VAL A 99 3.68 -9.80 -4.04
C VAL A 99 2.50 -9.00 -4.57
N HIS A 100 1.29 -9.47 -4.31
CA HIS A 100 0.07 -8.79 -4.72
C HIS A 100 -0.66 -8.18 -3.54
N GLY A 101 -1.09 -6.94 -3.70
CA GLY A 101 -1.89 -6.24 -2.70
C GLY A 101 -3.33 -6.74 -2.63
N LYS A 102 -3.98 -6.54 -1.47
CA LYS A 102 -5.40 -6.85 -1.27
C LYS A 102 -6.29 -5.73 -1.79
N PHE A 103 -7.38 -6.10 -2.44
CA PHE A 103 -8.41 -5.15 -2.90
C PHE A 103 -9.43 -4.79 -1.81
N PHE A 104 -9.74 -5.72 -0.91
CA PHE A 104 -10.75 -5.59 0.14
C PHE A 104 -10.21 -6.00 1.49
#